data_AF-A0A962UT14-F1
#
_entry.id   AF-A0A962UT14-F1
#
_cell.length_a   1.000
_cell.length_b   1.000
_cell.length_c   1.000
_cell.angle_alpha   90.00
_cell.angle_beta   90.00
_cell.angle_gamma   90.00
#
_symmetry.space_group_name_H-M   'P 1'
#
loop_
_entity.id
_entity.type
_entity.pdbx_description
1 polymer ?
#
loop_
_entity_poly.entity_id
_entity_poly.type
_entity_poly.pdbx_seq_one_letter_code
_entity_poly.pdbx_strand_id
1 'polypeptide(L)'
;AFESVLAKLHPVSLTALLATLVLLFGFQGEQILAQPLVIVMLAVPILIQVYFNSGLAYLLNRQFGVAHCVAAPSALIGASNFFELAVAAAIALFGFNSGAALATVVGVLVEVPVMLSVVKIVNASRGWYERHV
;
A
#
# COMPACT_ATOMS: atom_id res chain seq x y z
N ALA A 1 1.09 14.45 27.37
CA ALA A 1 0.74 13.05 27.71
C ALA A 1 0.46 12.23 26.45
N PHE A 2 -0.54 12.59 25.64
CA PHE A 2 -0.90 11.89 24.40
C PHE A 2 0.25 11.78 23.38
N GLU A 3 0.90 12.90 23.03
CA GLU A 3 2.09 12.92 22.14
C GLU A 3 3.21 11.97 22.60
N SER A 4 3.48 11.93 23.91
CA SER A 4 4.50 11.05 24.48
C SER A 4 4.12 9.56 24.43
N VAL A 5 2.81 9.25 24.44
CA VAL A 5 2.30 7.88 24.25
C VAL A 5 2.40 7.50 22.78
N LEU A 6 1.99 8.38 21.86
CA LEU A 6 2.12 8.16 20.42
C LEU A 6 3.58 7.93 19.99
N ALA A 7 4.51 8.74 20.50
CA ALA A 7 5.93 8.58 20.21
C ALA A 7 6.49 7.21 20.65
N LYS A 8 5.94 6.63 21.73
CA LYS A 8 6.31 5.29 22.20
C LYS A 8 5.64 4.17 21.41
N LEU A 9 4.40 4.37 20.96
CA LEU A 9 3.64 3.38 20.21
C LEU A 9 4.04 3.28 18.74
N HIS A 10 4.49 4.38 18.13
CA HIS A 10 4.91 4.40 16.72
C HIS A 10 5.97 3.33 16.39
N PRO A 11 7.12 3.23 17.11
CA PRO A 11 8.09 2.18 16.83
C PRO A 11 7.52 0.77 17.08
N VAL A 12 6.70 0.59 18.12
CA VAL A 12 6.07 -0.71 18.42
C VAL A 12 5.15 -1.15 17.27
N SER A 13 4.28 -0.26 16.79
CA SER A 13 3.38 -0.53 15.67
C SER A 13 4.16 -0.89 14.40
N LEU A 14 5.19 -0.12 14.06
CA LEU A 14 6.02 -0.37 12.88
C LEU A 14 6.76 -1.71 13.00
N THR A 15 7.30 -2.04 14.18
CA THR A 15 7.95 -3.35 14.41
C THR A 15 6.98 -4.51 14.33
N ALA A 16 5.77 -4.37 14.88
CA ALA A 16 4.73 -5.39 14.78
C ALA A 16 4.31 -5.60 13.32
N LEU A 17 4.18 -4.51 12.57
CA LEU A 17 3.86 -4.52 11.15
C LEU A 17 4.86 -5.32 10.31
N LEU A 18 6.13 -4.97 10.47
CA LEU A 18 7.22 -5.62 9.77
C LEU A 18 7.36 -7.08 10.20
N ALA A 19 7.19 -7.38 11.49
CA ALA A 19 7.21 -8.75 11.99
C ALA A 19 6.09 -9.58 11.35
N THR A 20 4.86 -9.06 11.27
CA THR A 20 3.74 -9.73 10.60
C THR A 20 4.04 -9.97 9.12
N LEU A 21 4.58 -8.98 8.40
CA LEU A 21 5.02 -9.14 7.00
C LEU A 21 6.04 -10.26 6.85
N VAL A 22 7.10 -10.25 7.66
CA VAL A 22 8.17 -11.27 7.62
C VAL A 22 7.61 -12.66 7.88
N LEU A 23 6.73 -12.81 8.88
CA LEU A 23 6.10 -14.09 9.21
C LEU A 23 5.19 -14.59 8.09
N LEU A 24 4.37 -13.71 7.51
CA LEU A 24 3.48 -14.06 6.41
C LEU A 24 4.28 -14.54 5.18
N PHE A 25 5.37 -13.87 4.83
CA PHE A 25 6.24 -14.33 3.74
C PHE A 25 7.00 -15.59 4.07
N GLY A 26 7.48 -15.74 5.30
CA GLY A 26 8.16 -16.95 5.74
C GLY A 26 7.24 -18.17 5.63
N PHE A 27 5.97 -18.03 5.98
CA PHE A 27 5.01 -19.12 5.95
C PHE A 27 4.35 -19.36 4.58
N GLN A 28 4.21 -18.33 3.74
CA GLN A 28 3.62 -18.47 2.40
C GLN A 28 4.65 -18.56 1.26
N GLY A 29 5.95 -18.57 1.57
CA GLY A 29 7.03 -18.54 0.59
C GLY A 29 6.99 -19.67 -0.45
N GLU A 30 6.72 -20.92 -0.04
CA GLU A 30 6.61 -22.04 -0.99
C GLU A 30 5.48 -21.85 -2.01
N GLN A 31 4.33 -21.35 -1.56
CA GLN A 31 3.18 -21.08 -2.44
C GLN A 31 3.46 -19.93 -3.40
N ILE A 32 4.14 -18.89 -2.92
CA ILE A 32 4.59 -17.76 -3.74
C ILE A 32 5.50 -18.25 -4.89
N LEU A 33 6.42 -19.17 -4.60
CA LEU A 33 7.31 -19.75 -5.60
C LEU A 33 6.60 -20.72 -6.55
N ALA A 34 5.60 -21.47 -6.06
CA ALA A 34 4.87 -22.46 -6.85
C ALA A 34 3.87 -21.83 -7.85
N GLN A 35 3.35 -20.63 -7.58
CA GLN A 35 2.28 -20.02 -8.37
C GLN A 35 2.61 -18.62 -8.94
N PRO A 36 3.72 -18.46 -9.69
CA PRO A 36 4.14 -17.14 -10.18
C PRO A 36 3.12 -16.50 -11.15
N LEU A 37 2.39 -17.32 -11.91
CA LEU A 37 1.41 -16.83 -12.88
C LEU A 37 0.19 -16.19 -12.19
N VAL A 38 -0.22 -16.72 -11.04
CA VAL A 38 -1.30 -16.14 -10.21
C VAL A 38 -0.86 -14.79 -9.65
N ILE A 39 0.39 -14.69 -9.19
CA ILE A 39 0.97 -13.44 -8.69
C ILE A 39 0.91 -12.35 -9.77
N VAL A 40 1.35 -12.67 -11.00
CA VAL A 40 1.29 -11.70 -12.11
C VAL A 40 -0.15 -11.31 -12.44
N MET A 41 -1.07 -12.27 -12.46
CA MET A 41 -2.49 -12.02 -12.71
C MET A 41 -3.12 -11.11 -11.64
N LEU A 42 -2.70 -11.22 -10.38
CA LEU A 42 -3.13 -10.33 -9.29
C LEU A 42 -2.40 -8.98 -9.33
N ALA A 43 -1.13 -8.95 -9.72
CA ALA A 43 -0.32 -7.74 -9.74
C ALA A 43 -0.84 -6.72 -10.76
N VAL A 44 -1.26 -7.17 -11.95
CA VAL A 44 -1.77 -6.28 -13.02
C VAL A 44 -2.95 -5.41 -12.55
N PRO A 45 -4.06 -5.96 -12.02
CA PRO A 45 -5.17 -5.13 -11.56
C PRO A 45 -4.80 -4.24 -10.38
N ILE A 46 -3.94 -4.70 -9.46
CA ILE A 46 -3.46 -3.89 -8.32
C ILE A 46 -2.65 -2.69 -8.83
N LEU A 47 -1.73 -2.90 -9.77
CA LEU A 47 -0.94 -1.83 -10.39
C LEU A 47 -1.84 -0.78 -11.03
N ILE A 48 -2.80 -1.23 -11.84
CA ILE A 48 -3.76 -0.34 -12.50
C ILE A 48 -4.53 0.46 -11.45
N GLN A 49 -5.07 -0.21 -10.43
CA GLN A 49 -5.82 0.43 -9.36
C GLN A 49 -4.99 1.51 -8.64
N VAL A 50 -3.78 1.18 -8.19
CA VAL A 50 -2.95 2.10 -7.40
C VAL A 50 -2.55 3.32 -8.22
N TYR A 51 -2.07 3.14 -9.46
CA TYR A 51 -1.69 4.27 -10.31
C TYR A 51 -2.89 5.11 -10.74
N PHE A 52 -4.02 4.46 -11.03
CA PHE A 52 -5.24 5.17 -11.43
C PHE A 52 -5.81 5.98 -10.27
N ASN A 53 -5.99 5.37 -9.10
CA ASN A 53 -6.55 6.06 -7.92
C ASN A 53 -5.62 7.18 -7.44
N SER A 54 -4.30 6.92 -7.36
CA SER A 54 -3.34 7.94 -6.95
C SER A 54 -3.26 9.10 -7.94
N GLY A 55 -3.23 8.80 -9.25
CA GLY A 55 -3.23 9.81 -10.31
C GLY A 55 -4.51 10.63 -10.31
N LEU A 56 -5.68 9.99 -10.21
CA LEU A 56 -6.98 10.65 -10.14
C LEU A 56 -7.04 11.57 -8.92
N ALA A 57 -6.69 11.09 -7.73
CA ALA A 57 -6.68 11.88 -6.51
C ALA A 57 -5.69 13.06 -6.60
N TYR A 58 -4.51 12.86 -7.18
CA TYR A 58 -3.52 13.92 -7.36
C TYR A 58 -3.98 15.01 -8.36
N LEU A 59 -4.60 14.61 -9.47
CA LEU A 59 -5.15 15.52 -10.46
C LEU A 59 -6.35 16.30 -9.92
N LEU A 60 -7.25 15.63 -9.20
CA LEU A 60 -8.39 16.29 -8.55
C LEU A 60 -7.92 17.31 -7.52
N ASN A 61 -6.95 16.95 -6.65
CA ASN A 61 -6.36 17.90 -5.71
C ASN A 61 -5.78 19.14 -6.42
N ARG A 62 -5.14 18.94 -7.58
CA ARG A 62 -4.64 20.05 -8.39
C ARG A 62 -5.77 20.92 -8.95
N GLN A 63 -6.84 20.30 -9.44
CA GLN A 63 -8.01 21.00 -9.97
C GLN A 63 -8.74 21.82 -8.90
N PHE A 64 -8.72 21.35 -7.65
CA PHE A 64 -9.26 22.08 -6.49
C PHE A 64 -8.27 23.09 -5.87
N GLY A 65 -7.08 23.28 -6.44
CA GLY A 65 -6.09 24.24 -5.94
C GLY A 65 -5.45 23.86 -4.61
N VAL A 66 -5.42 22.57 -4.25
CA VAL A 66 -4.83 22.09 -2.99
C VAL A 66 -3.31 22.15 -3.08
N ALA A 67 -2.65 22.70 -2.05
CA ALA A 67 -1.19 22.75 -1.97
C ALA A 67 -0.55 21.35 -2.05
N HIS A 68 0.61 21.24 -2.70
CA HIS A 68 1.32 19.96 -2.89
C HIS A 68 1.56 19.21 -1.57
N CYS A 69 1.86 19.93 -0.49
CA CYS A 69 2.08 19.35 0.84
C CYS A 69 0.87 18.61 1.42
N VAL A 70 -0.34 18.87 0.92
CA VAL A 70 -1.58 18.17 1.30
C VAL A 70 -2.01 17.21 0.20
N ALA A 71 -1.89 17.62 -1.06
CA ALA A 71 -2.26 16.82 -2.22
C ALA A 71 -1.43 15.53 -2.37
N ALA A 72 -0.14 15.59 -2.06
CA ALA A 72 0.75 14.44 -2.16
C ALA A 72 0.37 13.33 -1.13
N PRO A 73 0.26 13.62 0.18
CA PRO A 73 -0.28 12.64 1.13
C PRO A 73 -1.71 12.21 0.81
N SER A 74 -2.58 13.12 0.37
CA SER A 74 -3.97 12.80 0.01
C SER A 74 -4.06 11.80 -1.14
N ALA A 75 -3.26 12.00 -2.19
CA ALA A 75 -3.18 11.08 -3.32
C ALA A 75 -2.71 9.68 -2.91
N LEU A 76 -1.81 9.61 -1.92
CA LEU A 76 -1.36 8.35 -1.37
C LEU A 76 -2.46 7.66 -0.55
N ILE A 77 -3.13 8.40 0.34
CA ILE A 77 -4.24 7.85 1.14
C ILE A 77 -5.35 7.30 0.24
N GLY A 78 -5.66 7.98 -0.87
CA GLY A 78 -6.69 7.53 -1.82
C GLY A 78 -6.32 6.26 -2.61
N ALA A 79 -5.05 5.86 -2.63
CA ALA A 79 -4.57 4.68 -3.35
C ALA A 79 -4.19 3.52 -2.44
N SER A 80 -3.90 3.77 -1.15
CA SER A 80 -3.47 2.76 -0.18
C SER A 80 -4.60 1.83 0.28
N ASN A 81 -4.29 0.54 0.37
CA ASN A 81 -5.13 -0.48 0.98
C ASN A 81 -4.60 -0.88 2.37
N PHE A 82 -5.49 -1.30 3.26
CA PHE A 82 -5.14 -1.83 4.58
C PHE A 82 -4.87 -3.33 4.52
N PHE A 83 -3.63 -3.71 4.24
CA PHE A 83 -3.31 -5.11 4.01
C PHE A 83 -3.43 -5.97 5.28
N GLU A 84 -3.08 -5.43 6.43
CA GLU A 84 -3.01 -6.14 7.70
C GLU A 84 -4.39 -6.64 8.08
N LEU A 85 -5.39 -5.76 7.90
CA LEU A 85 -6.79 -6.09 8.08
C LEU A 85 -7.26 -7.08 7.02
N ALA A 86 -6.85 -6.92 5.76
CA ALA A 86 -7.23 -7.81 4.67
C ALA A 86 -6.70 -9.25 4.89
N VAL A 87 -5.44 -9.39 5.29
CA VAL A 87 -4.81 -10.68 5.59
C VAL A 87 -5.48 -11.33 6.81
N ALA A 88 -5.72 -10.57 7.88
CA ALA A 88 -6.42 -11.08 9.06
C ALA A 88 -7.81 -11.61 8.70
N ALA A 89 -8.58 -10.86 7.91
CA ALA A 89 -9.90 -11.26 7.45
C ALA A 89 -9.84 -12.49 6.52
N ALA A 90 -8.88 -12.55 5.59
CA ALA A 90 -8.73 -13.67 4.67
C ALA A 90 -8.38 -14.96 5.41
N ILE A 91 -7.45 -14.90 6.36
CA ILE A 91 -7.08 -16.06 7.19
C ILE A 91 -8.27 -16.48 8.07
N ALA A 92 -9.01 -15.54 8.66
CA ALA A 92 -10.14 -15.85 9.53
C ALA A 92 -11.32 -16.50 8.78
N LEU A 93 -11.59 -16.07 7.54
CA LEU A 93 -12.74 -16.55 6.76
C LEU A 93 -12.42 -17.77 5.89
N PHE A 94 -11.25 -17.81 5.27
CA PHE A 94 -10.88 -18.82 4.27
C PHE A 94 -9.78 -19.76 4.75
N GLY A 95 -9.18 -19.49 5.90
CA GLY A 95 -8.07 -20.27 6.43
C GLY A 95 -6.72 -19.91 5.81
N PHE A 96 -5.67 -20.37 6.48
CA PHE A 96 -4.28 -19.99 6.17
C PHE A 96 -3.79 -20.47 4.80
N ASN A 97 -4.18 -21.67 4.39
CA ASN A 97 -3.73 -22.31 3.13
C ASN A 97 -4.61 -21.95 1.92
N SER A 98 -5.51 -20.96 2.05
CA SER A 98 -6.39 -20.57 0.97
C SER A 98 -5.68 -19.67 -0.04
N GLY A 99 -6.07 -19.75 -1.31
CA GLY A 99 -5.64 -18.80 -2.34
C GLY A 99 -6.04 -17.36 -2.03
N ALA A 100 -7.09 -17.15 -1.23
CA ALA A 100 -7.49 -15.82 -0.75
C ALA A 100 -6.46 -15.24 0.24
N ALA A 101 -6.00 -16.03 1.21
CA ALA A 101 -4.95 -15.61 2.13
C ALA A 101 -3.64 -15.33 1.37
N LEU A 102 -3.27 -16.19 0.41
CA LEU A 102 -2.11 -15.96 -0.46
C LEU A 102 -2.23 -14.66 -1.25
N ALA A 103 -3.38 -14.40 -1.87
CA ALA A 103 -3.62 -13.20 -2.66
C ALA A 103 -3.46 -11.91 -1.84
N THR A 104 -3.91 -11.89 -0.59
CA THR A 104 -3.77 -10.72 0.29
C THR A 104 -2.33 -10.42 0.68
N VAL A 105 -1.51 -11.45 0.95
CA VAL A 105 -0.09 -11.30 1.31
C VAL A 105 0.75 -10.91 0.09
N VAL A 106 0.49 -11.54 -1.04
CA VAL A 106 1.13 -11.19 -2.33
C VAL A 106 0.76 -9.77 -2.74
N GLY A 107 -0.48 -9.33 -2.50
CA GLY A 107 -0.92 -7.97 -2.77
C GLY A 107 -0.01 -6.93 -2.14
N VAL A 108 0.46 -7.17 -0.92
CA VAL A 108 1.37 -6.27 -0.20
C VAL A 108 2.76 -6.20 -0.82
N LEU A 109 3.28 -7.34 -1.32
CA LEU A 109 4.56 -7.36 -2.03
C LEU A 109 4.55 -6.47 -3.26
N VAL A 110 3.40 -6.42 -3.95
CA VAL A 110 3.24 -5.61 -5.15
C VAL A 110 2.94 -4.16 -4.76
N GLU A 111 2.03 -3.95 -3.82
CA GLU A 111 1.53 -2.63 -3.47
C GLU A 111 2.61 -1.74 -2.84
N VAL A 112 3.40 -2.24 -1.88
CA VAL A 112 4.37 -1.39 -1.15
C VAL A 112 5.43 -0.78 -2.09
N PRO A 113 6.10 -1.54 -2.99
CA PRO A 113 7.03 -0.96 -3.96
C PRO A 113 6.36 0.03 -4.92
N VAL A 114 5.15 -0.28 -5.36
CA VAL A 114 4.38 0.60 -6.26
C VAL A 114 4.07 1.91 -5.53
N MET A 115 3.70 1.84 -4.26
CA MET A 115 3.43 3.01 -3.44
C MET A 115 4.66 3.91 -3.30
N LEU A 116 5.82 3.32 -3.01
CA LEU A 116 7.08 4.05 -2.97
C LEU A 116 7.43 4.69 -4.32
N SER A 117 7.09 4.02 -5.43
CA SER A 117 7.28 4.59 -6.76
C SER A 117 6.35 5.79 -7.02
N VAL A 118 5.08 5.73 -6.57
CA VAL A 118 4.14 6.85 -6.65
C VAL A 118 4.61 8.03 -5.81
N VAL A 119 5.08 7.79 -4.57
CA VAL A 119 5.70 8.84 -3.72
C VAL A 119 6.83 9.52 -4.46
N LYS A 120 7.72 8.75 -5.09
CA LYS A 120 8.84 9.27 -5.88
C LYS A 120 8.36 10.11 -7.06
N ILE A 121 7.35 9.65 -7.79
CA ILE A 121 6.76 10.38 -8.93
C ILE A 121 6.15 11.71 -8.46
N VAL A 122 5.34 11.68 -7.41
CA VAL A 122 4.65 12.86 -6.85
C VAL A 122 5.64 13.90 -6.33
N ASN A 123 6.72 13.46 -5.70
CA ASN A 123 7.79 14.37 -5.26
C ASN A 123 8.56 14.97 -6.43
N ALA A 124 8.82 14.20 -7.49
CA ALA A 124 9.48 14.69 -8.70
C ALA A 124 8.58 15.64 -9.51
N SER A 125 7.26 15.45 -9.49
CA SER A 125 6.29 16.30 -10.21
C SER A 125 5.94 17.61 -9.48
N ARG A 126 6.53 17.87 -8.31
CA ARG A 126 6.25 19.06 -7.50
C ARG A 126 6.36 20.37 -8.30
N GLY A 127 7.44 20.53 -9.06
CA GLY A 127 7.68 21.74 -9.85
C GLY A 127 6.75 21.91 -11.06
N TRP A 128 6.02 20.88 -11.48
CA TRP A 128 4.92 21.01 -12.45
C TRP A 128 3.60 21.31 -11.75
N TYR A 129 3.37 20.66 -10.61
CA TYR A 129 2.16 20.79 -9.81
C TYR A 129 1.93 22.23 -9.36
N GLU A 130 2.97 22.86 -8.79
CA GLU A 130 2.96 24.24 -8.27
C GLU A 130 2.86 25.33 -9.36
N ARG A 131 2.90 24.99 -10.67
CA ARG A 131 2.72 25.99 -11.73
C ARG A 131 1.26 26.36 -12.00
N HIS A 132 0.30 25.62 -11.45
CA HIS A 132 -1.14 25.79 -11.72
C HIS A 132 -1.97 25.97 -10.44
N VAL A 133 -1.31 26.03 -9.28
CA VAL A 133 -1.91 26.38 -7.99
C VAL A 133 -1.41 27.77 -7.64
#